data_AF-A0A8X7BUN6-F1
#
_entry.id   AF-A0A8X7BUN6-F1
#
_cell.length_a   1.000
_cell.length_b   1.000
_cell.length_c   1.000
_cell.angle_alpha   90.00
_cell.angle_beta   90.00
_cell.angle_gamma   90.00
#
_symmetry.space_group_name_H-M   'P 1'
#
loop_
_entity.id
_entity.type
_entity.pdbx_description
1 polymer ?
#
loop_
_entity_poly.entity_id
_entity_poly.type
_entity_poly.pdbx_seq_one_letter_code
_entity_poly.pdbx_strand_id
1 'polypeptide(L)'
;MYENKRYGKMVIYVDACHSGSMFEHVLPNNINVYATTSARGDESSFACYFDELRKTYLGDHYSVNWMEDSDKEVLTNETLHQQYDLVKKETTRSHVLEFGDLSISQLHVSEFQGRKVSKPVILPKDEMDLVQSHDVPIEIVKRILLKSDTLHEEEQLSLLKKLHKMLQNRQFLSQKVSEIVSKIYSDKMDQTDVMENQYKLKNFECYDEVRTFFNDECFSLPKNEHALDFMHVLVNFCEKGVSPYRIMDAMEEDSEVLGKPSAGGKLWAVLVAGSSTWDNYRHQADICHSYQIMKNHGIPDERIIVLMTDDLAQNEQNPTPGIIINHPNGKDVYKGVPKDYTGEAVTPQNFMAVLRGDKQAVAGVGSEKVLKSGPKDHVFVYFADHGAPGIIAFPEDELSASDLNKTINYMYENKMYGKMVFYIEACESGSMFENILPDNINVYATTAANAEESSYAIYFDETRETYLGDSYSVHWMEDSDKEVLTKETLQSQFKIVKKETTESHVQEYGDMSIAKMHVSEFQGRKKSEPIVVPKVEYDAVRSRDVPIEIVKRKYYKSNTVEEQTALLKKLNKMLRNRKFLAQKVTES
;
A
#
# COMPACT_ATOMS: atom_id res chain seq x y z
N MET A 1 -21.58 30.14 -14.97
CA MET A 1 -22.36 30.13 -16.25
C MET A 1 -23.23 31.37 -16.42
N TYR A 2 -23.94 31.79 -15.36
CA TYR A 2 -24.82 32.97 -15.37
C TYR A 2 -24.11 34.27 -15.78
N GLU A 3 -23.01 34.62 -15.11
CA GLU A 3 -22.24 35.83 -15.40
C GLU A 3 -21.74 35.90 -16.85
N ASN A 4 -21.38 34.74 -17.40
CA ASN A 4 -20.94 34.57 -18.79
C ASN A 4 -22.12 34.42 -19.78
N LYS A 5 -23.36 34.64 -19.34
CA LYS A 5 -24.60 34.60 -20.14
C LYS A 5 -24.74 33.35 -21.02
N ARG A 6 -24.35 32.18 -20.51
CA ARG A 6 -24.37 30.92 -21.28
C ARG A 6 -25.76 30.30 -21.43
N TYR A 7 -26.79 30.85 -20.78
CA TYR A 7 -28.17 30.39 -20.87
C TYR A 7 -29.14 31.57 -20.65
N GLY A 8 -30.36 31.46 -21.19
CA GLY A 8 -31.45 32.40 -20.93
C GLY A 8 -32.25 32.01 -19.68
N LYS A 9 -32.74 30.78 -19.67
CA LYS A 9 -33.36 30.09 -18.52
C LYS A 9 -32.86 28.66 -18.49
N MET A 10 -32.73 28.09 -17.30
CA MET A 10 -32.27 26.71 -17.11
C MET A 10 -33.26 25.98 -16.22
N VAL A 11 -33.61 24.76 -16.61
CA VAL A 11 -34.42 23.84 -15.82
C VAL A 11 -33.59 22.61 -15.51
N ILE A 12 -33.62 22.16 -14.26
CA ILE A 12 -32.85 21.03 -13.76
C ILE A 12 -33.82 20.06 -13.07
N TYR A 13 -33.79 18.79 -13.49
CA TYR A 13 -34.42 17.68 -12.78
C TYR A 13 -33.30 16.87 -12.15
N VAL A 14 -33.34 16.67 -10.83
CA VAL A 14 -32.34 15.89 -10.11
C VAL A 14 -33.00 14.74 -9.40
N ASP A 15 -32.72 13.53 -9.87
CA ASP A 15 -33.03 12.31 -9.14
C ASP A 15 -31.78 11.80 -8.45
N ALA A 16 -31.73 11.96 -7.13
CA ALA A 16 -30.68 11.41 -6.28
C ALA A 16 -31.14 11.39 -4.83
N CYS A 17 -30.54 10.49 -4.05
CA CYS A 17 -30.62 10.53 -2.59
C CYS A 17 -30.17 11.92 -2.10
N HIS A 18 -30.88 12.48 -1.12
CA HIS A 18 -30.54 13.75 -0.51
C HIS A 18 -30.49 14.93 -1.51
N SER A 19 -31.09 14.81 -2.70
CA SER A 19 -30.97 15.78 -3.81
C SER A 19 -31.37 17.21 -3.42
N GLY A 20 -32.32 17.38 -2.50
CA GLY A 20 -32.68 18.70 -1.97
C GLY A 20 -31.50 19.45 -1.33
N SER A 21 -30.52 18.75 -0.77
CA SER A 21 -29.32 19.35 -0.15
C SER A 21 -28.45 20.12 -1.15
N MET A 22 -28.53 19.81 -2.44
CA MET A 22 -27.77 20.49 -3.49
C MET A 22 -28.26 21.92 -3.77
N PHE A 23 -29.51 22.21 -3.45
CA PHE A 23 -30.17 23.46 -3.82
C PHE A 23 -30.66 24.27 -2.62
N GLU A 24 -30.98 23.60 -1.51
CA GLU A 24 -31.45 24.26 -0.30
C GLU A 24 -30.39 25.25 0.22
N HIS A 25 -30.73 26.54 0.23
CA HIS A 25 -29.84 27.65 0.60
C HIS A 25 -28.60 27.85 -0.29
N VAL A 26 -28.44 27.07 -1.37
CA VAL A 26 -27.32 27.16 -2.31
C VAL A 26 -27.76 27.81 -3.62
N LEU A 27 -28.93 27.45 -4.17
CA LEU A 27 -29.38 27.94 -5.47
C LEU A 27 -30.04 29.32 -5.32
N PRO A 28 -29.46 30.40 -5.89
CA PRO A 28 -30.07 31.71 -5.83
C PRO A 28 -31.31 31.78 -6.74
N ASN A 29 -32.29 32.57 -6.34
CA ASN A 29 -33.55 32.75 -7.06
C ASN A 29 -33.51 33.81 -8.16
N ASN A 30 -32.37 34.45 -8.40
CA ASN A 30 -32.22 35.57 -9.34
C ASN A 30 -31.27 35.27 -10.50
N ILE A 31 -30.93 33.99 -10.72
CA ILE A 31 -30.01 33.57 -11.78
C ILE A 31 -30.71 32.82 -12.93
N ASN A 32 -32.03 32.91 -13.05
CA ASN A 32 -32.83 32.24 -14.09
C ASN A 32 -32.65 30.71 -14.13
N VAL A 33 -32.53 30.07 -12.96
CA VAL A 33 -32.45 28.61 -12.82
C VAL A 33 -33.63 28.14 -12.00
N TYR A 34 -34.36 27.15 -12.49
CA TYR A 34 -35.39 26.41 -11.77
C TYR A 34 -34.94 24.96 -11.63
N ALA A 35 -35.09 24.39 -10.44
CA ALA A 35 -34.74 23.00 -10.19
C ALA A 35 -35.87 22.28 -9.46
N THR A 36 -36.04 21.00 -9.77
CA THR A 36 -36.90 20.06 -9.04
C THR A 36 -36.08 18.83 -8.64
N THR A 37 -36.37 18.30 -7.45
CA THR A 37 -35.61 17.18 -6.87
C THR A 37 -36.50 16.03 -6.46
N SER A 38 -35.97 14.81 -6.47
CA SER A 38 -36.71 13.61 -6.05
C SER A 38 -36.87 13.45 -4.54
N ALA A 39 -36.04 14.11 -3.74
CA ALA A 39 -36.01 13.98 -2.28
C ALA A 39 -35.66 15.29 -1.56
N ARG A 40 -36.00 15.39 -0.27
CA ARG A 40 -35.41 16.37 0.66
C ARG A 40 -33.90 16.15 0.83
N GLY A 41 -33.22 17.13 1.44
CA GLY A 41 -31.81 16.98 1.81
C GLY A 41 -31.55 15.91 2.87
N ASP A 42 -32.58 15.47 3.59
CA ASP A 42 -32.49 14.55 4.72
C ASP A 42 -33.12 13.17 4.48
N GLU A 43 -33.40 12.82 3.22
CA GLU A 43 -34.01 11.54 2.88
C GLU A 43 -33.49 10.98 1.55
N SER A 44 -33.74 9.70 1.33
CA SER A 44 -33.30 8.98 0.13
C SER A 44 -34.35 8.99 -0.99
N SER A 45 -33.90 8.73 -2.21
CA SER A 45 -34.74 8.44 -3.37
C SER A 45 -35.08 6.95 -3.45
N PHE A 46 -35.95 6.57 -4.38
CA PHE A 46 -36.45 5.20 -4.52
C PHE A 46 -36.38 4.72 -5.95
N ALA A 47 -35.85 3.52 -6.15
CA ALA A 47 -35.93 2.76 -7.39
C ALA A 47 -37.31 2.09 -7.52
N CYS A 48 -37.72 1.81 -8.76
CA CYS A 48 -38.97 1.16 -9.10
C CYS A 48 -38.81 0.19 -10.30
N TYR A 49 -39.81 -0.67 -10.48
CA TYR A 49 -39.91 -1.62 -11.59
C TYR A 49 -38.77 -2.63 -11.63
N PHE A 50 -38.77 -3.58 -10.69
CA PHE A 50 -37.91 -4.75 -10.77
C PHE A 50 -38.32 -5.64 -11.95
N ASP A 51 -37.43 -5.76 -12.93
CA ASP A 51 -37.60 -6.66 -14.05
C ASP A 51 -37.05 -8.04 -13.73
N GLU A 52 -37.94 -9.01 -13.67
CA GLU A 52 -37.61 -10.39 -13.33
C GLU A 52 -36.68 -11.06 -14.34
N LEU A 53 -36.80 -10.67 -15.62
CA LEU A 53 -35.97 -11.23 -16.69
C LEU A 53 -34.52 -10.73 -16.61
N ARG A 54 -34.34 -9.42 -16.38
CA ARG A 54 -33.02 -8.77 -16.28
C ARG A 54 -32.44 -8.82 -14.86
N LYS A 55 -33.24 -9.20 -13.86
CA LYS A 55 -32.88 -9.28 -12.44
C LYS A 55 -32.37 -7.93 -11.90
N THR A 56 -33.05 -6.82 -12.23
CA THR A 56 -32.67 -5.45 -11.80
C THR A 56 -33.88 -4.50 -11.86
N TYR A 57 -33.78 -3.37 -11.16
CA TYR A 57 -34.72 -2.25 -11.28
C TYR A 57 -34.51 -1.48 -12.59
N LEU A 58 -35.60 -1.03 -13.22
CA LEU A 58 -35.57 -0.37 -14.53
C LEU A 58 -35.61 1.17 -14.46
N GLY A 59 -36.02 1.74 -13.32
CA GLY A 59 -36.09 3.18 -13.18
C GLY A 59 -36.11 3.64 -11.74
N ASP A 60 -36.17 4.96 -11.59
CA ASP A 60 -36.33 5.64 -10.30
C ASP A 60 -37.70 6.31 -10.25
N HIS A 61 -38.34 6.27 -9.09
CA HIS A 61 -39.73 6.62 -8.89
C HIS A 61 -40.06 8.04 -9.38
N TYR A 62 -39.24 9.03 -9.00
CA TYR A 62 -39.40 10.41 -9.45
C TYR A 62 -39.14 10.54 -10.96
N SER A 63 -38.05 9.95 -11.44
CA SER A 63 -37.66 10.04 -12.85
C SER A 63 -38.72 9.46 -13.78
N VAL A 64 -39.22 8.28 -13.46
CA VAL A 64 -40.32 7.64 -14.18
C VAL A 64 -41.54 8.55 -14.19
N ASN A 65 -41.95 9.09 -13.05
CA ASN A 65 -43.15 9.90 -12.96
C ASN A 65 -43.13 11.13 -13.88
N TRP A 66 -42.02 11.88 -13.95
CA TRP A 66 -41.98 13.06 -14.83
C TRP A 66 -41.79 12.69 -16.31
N MET A 67 -41.07 11.60 -16.60
CA MET A 67 -40.87 11.13 -17.98
C MET A 67 -42.16 10.58 -18.58
N GLU A 68 -42.89 9.75 -17.82
CA GLU A 68 -44.16 9.17 -18.28
C GLU A 68 -45.26 10.22 -18.46
N ASP A 69 -45.28 11.23 -17.58
CA ASP A 69 -46.12 12.41 -17.75
C ASP A 69 -45.80 13.14 -19.06
N SER A 70 -44.51 13.42 -19.30
CA SER A 70 -44.06 14.11 -20.51
C SER A 70 -44.34 13.30 -21.80
N ASP A 71 -44.33 11.97 -21.71
CA ASP A 71 -44.67 11.06 -22.81
C ASP A 71 -46.17 11.04 -23.12
N LYS A 72 -47.02 11.25 -22.11
CA LYS A 72 -48.47 11.18 -22.22
C LYS A 72 -49.10 12.53 -22.57
N GLU A 73 -48.56 13.62 -22.03
CA GLU A 73 -49.17 14.94 -22.14
C GLU A 73 -48.75 15.69 -23.41
N VAL A 74 -49.54 16.72 -23.76
CA VAL A 74 -49.15 17.67 -24.81
C VAL A 74 -48.36 18.80 -24.14
N LEU A 75 -47.03 18.75 -24.25
CA LEU A 75 -46.09 19.64 -23.54
C LEU A 75 -46.28 21.16 -23.76
N THR A 76 -47.04 21.56 -24.78
CA THR A 76 -47.40 22.98 -25.03
C THR A 76 -48.58 23.46 -24.19
N ASN A 77 -49.32 22.53 -23.57
CA ASN A 77 -50.50 22.82 -22.76
C ASN A 77 -50.21 22.72 -21.26
N GLU A 78 -49.11 22.04 -20.90
CA GLU A 78 -48.68 21.85 -19.53
C GLU A 78 -47.55 22.82 -19.17
N THR A 79 -47.65 23.39 -17.98
CA THR A 79 -46.59 24.20 -17.36
C THR A 79 -45.70 23.34 -16.47
N LEU A 80 -44.46 23.75 -16.26
CA LEU A 80 -43.55 23.06 -15.34
C LEU A 80 -44.14 22.92 -13.92
N HIS A 81 -44.93 23.89 -13.45
CA HIS A 81 -45.60 23.82 -12.16
C HIS A 81 -46.70 22.75 -12.11
N GLN A 82 -47.48 22.60 -13.19
CA GLN A 82 -48.48 21.53 -13.29
C GLN A 82 -47.82 20.15 -13.28
N GLN A 83 -46.74 19.98 -14.04
CA GLN A 83 -45.95 18.76 -14.03
C GLN A 83 -45.36 18.51 -12.63
N TYR A 84 -44.82 19.52 -11.96
CA TYR A 84 -44.33 19.41 -10.58
C TYR A 84 -45.41 18.92 -9.62
N ASP A 85 -46.62 19.50 -9.64
CA ASP A 85 -47.72 19.11 -8.76
C ASP A 85 -48.13 17.65 -8.98
N LEU A 86 -48.16 17.21 -10.24
CA LEU A 86 -48.44 15.81 -10.58
C LEU A 86 -47.32 14.90 -10.07
N VAL A 87 -46.07 15.18 -10.42
CA VAL A 87 -44.91 14.35 -10.05
C VAL A 87 -44.77 14.26 -8.53
N LYS A 88 -45.02 15.35 -7.80
CA LYS A 88 -45.04 15.38 -6.34
C LYS A 88 -46.14 14.51 -5.75
N LYS A 89 -47.31 14.47 -6.39
CA LYS A 89 -48.44 13.64 -5.95
C LYS A 89 -48.17 12.15 -6.21
N GLU A 90 -47.60 11.81 -7.36
CA GLU A 90 -47.37 10.41 -7.75
C GLU A 90 -46.10 9.84 -7.08
N THR A 91 -45.11 10.67 -6.75
CA THR A 91 -43.90 10.25 -6.02
C THR A 91 -44.18 10.13 -4.52
N THR A 92 -44.71 8.98 -4.10
CA THR A 92 -45.26 8.77 -2.76
C THR A 92 -44.27 8.39 -1.64
N ARG A 93 -43.03 8.03 -1.98
CA ARG A 93 -42.04 7.50 -0.99
C ARG A 93 -40.97 8.49 -0.57
N SER A 94 -40.80 9.56 -1.32
CA SER A 94 -39.90 10.69 -1.04
C SER A 94 -40.63 12.00 -1.34
N HIS A 95 -40.04 13.13 -0.98
CA HIS A 95 -40.67 14.43 -1.11
C HIS A 95 -40.04 15.23 -2.24
N VAL A 96 -40.86 15.46 -3.27
CA VAL A 96 -40.49 16.28 -4.41
C VAL A 96 -40.52 17.76 -4.04
N LEU A 97 -39.40 18.45 -4.28
CA LEU A 97 -39.21 19.87 -3.95
C LEU A 97 -38.86 20.68 -5.18
N GLU A 98 -39.08 21.99 -5.13
CA GLU A 98 -38.70 22.95 -6.16
C GLU A 98 -37.83 24.07 -5.58
N PHE A 99 -36.87 24.55 -6.37
CA PHE A 99 -35.84 25.53 -5.96
C PHE A 99 -35.55 26.56 -7.04
N GLY A 100 -34.94 27.68 -6.63
CA GLY A 100 -34.44 28.73 -7.53
C GLY A 100 -35.51 29.75 -7.91
N ASP A 101 -35.52 30.16 -9.18
CA ASP A 101 -36.48 31.13 -9.73
C ASP A 101 -37.80 30.44 -10.08
N LEU A 102 -38.73 30.45 -9.11
CA LEU A 102 -40.05 29.84 -9.27
C LEU A 102 -40.92 30.54 -10.34
N SER A 103 -40.57 31.73 -10.82
CA SER A 103 -41.32 32.33 -11.94
C SER A 103 -41.18 31.53 -13.24
N ILE A 104 -40.11 30.73 -13.36
CA ILE A 104 -39.88 29.84 -14.48
C ILE A 104 -40.88 28.68 -14.48
N SER A 105 -41.41 28.26 -13.31
CA SER A 105 -42.37 27.14 -13.23
C SER A 105 -43.67 27.42 -14.00
N GLN A 106 -43.97 28.69 -14.28
CA GLN A 106 -45.13 29.11 -15.07
C GLN A 106 -44.95 28.93 -16.58
N LEU A 107 -43.74 28.59 -17.05
CA LEU A 107 -43.48 28.34 -18.47
C LEU A 107 -43.90 26.93 -18.87
N HIS A 108 -44.18 26.76 -20.16
CA HIS A 108 -44.56 25.46 -20.69
C HIS A 108 -43.39 24.47 -20.71
N VAL A 109 -43.68 23.20 -20.43
CA VAL A 109 -42.68 22.11 -20.44
C VAL A 109 -41.98 22.03 -21.81
N SER A 110 -42.74 22.28 -22.89
CA SER A 110 -42.23 22.32 -24.27
C SER A 110 -41.11 23.32 -24.53
N GLU A 111 -40.93 24.34 -23.69
CA GLU A 111 -39.80 25.28 -23.81
C GLU A 111 -38.46 24.63 -23.48
N PHE A 112 -38.47 23.54 -22.70
CA PHE A 112 -37.27 22.87 -22.20
C PHE A 112 -37.14 21.43 -22.71
N GLN A 113 -38.25 20.73 -22.91
CA GLN A 113 -38.27 19.34 -23.38
C GLN A 113 -38.59 19.20 -24.88
N GLY A 114 -38.85 20.31 -25.58
CA GLY A 114 -39.04 20.35 -27.02
C GLY A 114 -40.45 20.76 -27.44
N ARG A 115 -40.54 21.48 -28.56
CA ARG A 115 -41.79 22.12 -29.03
C ARG A 115 -42.55 21.29 -30.07
N LYS A 116 -42.01 20.14 -30.48
CA LYS A 116 -42.65 19.30 -31.47
C LYS A 116 -43.77 18.51 -30.80
N VAL A 117 -45.01 18.71 -31.24
CA VAL A 117 -46.15 17.92 -30.77
C VAL A 117 -45.99 16.47 -31.26
N SER A 118 -45.75 15.56 -30.32
CA SER A 118 -45.75 14.11 -30.51
C SER A 118 -47.14 13.52 -30.20
N LYS A 119 -47.38 12.30 -30.68
CA LYS A 119 -48.55 11.54 -30.22
C LYS A 119 -48.26 11.03 -28.79
N PRO A 120 -49.23 11.10 -27.86
CA PRO A 120 -49.10 10.51 -26.54
C PRO A 120 -48.64 9.06 -26.60
N VAL A 121 -47.62 8.72 -25.82
CA VAL A 121 -47.20 7.34 -25.58
C VAL A 121 -47.92 6.86 -24.33
N ILE A 122 -48.69 5.79 -24.46
CA ILE A 122 -49.41 5.18 -23.33
C ILE A 122 -48.65 3.91 -22.94
N LEU A 123 -47.98 3.95 -21.80
CA LEU A 123 -47.29 2.80 -21.23
C LEU A 123 -48.27 1.94 -20.41
N PRO A 124 -48.05 0.61 -20.32
CA PRO A 124 -48.82 -0.26 -19.43
C PRO A 124 -48.65 0.18 -17.97
N LYS A 125 -49.76 0.27 -17.23
CA LYS A 125 -49.71 0.58 -15.80
C LYS A 125 -49.37 -0.69 -15.01
N ASP A 126 -48.15 -0.76 -14.50
CA ASP A 126 -47.68 -1.84 -13.63
C ASP A 126 -47.58 -1.36 -12.17
N GLU A 127 -47.61 -2.30 -11.22
CA GLU A 127 -47.42 -1.98 -9.81
C GLU A 127 -45.94 -1.66 -9.54
N MET A 128 -45.68 -0.47 -8.97
CA MET A 128 -44.32 -0.06 -8.64
C MET A 128 -43.84 -0.75 -7.37
N ASP A 129 -42.82 -1.58 -7.49
CA ASP A 129 -42.14 -2.17 -6.35
C ASP A 129 -40.99 -1.26 -5.89
N LEU A 130 -41.29 -0.42 -4.90
CA LEU A 130 -40.40 0.67 -4.50
C LEU A 130 -39.34 0.20 -3.51
N VAL A 131 -38.07 0.49 -3.81
CA VAL A 131 -36.92 0.17 -2.97
C VAL A 131 -36.05 1.39 -2.78
N GLN A 132 -35.61 1.64 -1.56
CA GLN A 132 -34.71 2.76 -1.27
C GLN A 132 -33.41 2.60 -2.05
N SER A 133 -32.92 3.66 -2.69
CA SER A 133 -31.84 3.54 -3.70
C SER A 133 -30.57 2.85 -3.17
N HIS A 134 -30.17 3.07 -1.92
CA HIS A 134 -28.98 2.42 -1.32
C HIS A 134 -29.18 0.91 -1.07
N ASP A 135 -30.43 0.43 -0.98
CA ASP A 135 -30.80 -0.96 -0.71
C ASP A 135 -30.98 -1.81 -1.97
N VAL A 136 -31.03 -1.17 -3.14
CA VAL A 136 -31.23 -1.83 -4.44
C VAL A 136 -30.28 -3.02 -4.64
N PRO A 137 -28.95 -2.92 -4.42
CA PRO A 137 -28.05 -4.05 -4.64
C PRO A 137 -28.36 -5.27 -3.75
N ILE A 138 -28.75 -5.05 -2.49
CA ILE A 138 -29.09 -6.12 -1.56
C ILE A 138 -30.45 -6.72 -1.92
N GLU A 139 -31.43 -5.87 -2.26
CA GLU A 139 -32.78 -6.31 -2.58
C GLU A 139 -32.82 -7.13 -3.87
N ILE A 140 -32.01 -6.78 -4.87
CA ILE A 140 -31.81 -7.61 -6.07
C ILE A 140 -31.37 -9.03 -5.68
N VAL A 141 -30.34 -9.17 -4.83
CA VAL A 141 -29.83 -10.48 -4.43
C VAL A 141 -30.86 -11.26 -3.60
N LYS A 142 -31.56 -10.58 -2.68
CA LYS A 142 -32.64 -11.19 -1.89
C LYS A 142 -33.77 -11.72 -2.77
N ARG A 143 -34.22 -10.93 -3.75
CA ARG A 143 -35.29 -11.33 -4.67
C ARG A 143 -34.91 -12.54 -5.53
N ILE A 144 -33.68 -12.57 -6.04
CA ILE A 144 -33.18 -13.73 -6.78
C ILE A 144 -33.16 -14.97 -5.87
N LEU A 145 -32.68 -14.83 -4.63
CA LEU A 145 -32.63 -15.94 -3.65
C LEU A 145 -34.02 -16.45 -3.24
N LEU A 146 -35.03 -15.59 -3.12
CA LEU A 146 -36.40 -15.98 -2.75
C LEU A 146 -37.10 -16.80 -3.83
N LYS A 147 -36.61 -16.76 -5.07
CA LYS A 147 -37.08 -17.60 -6.19
C LYS A 147 -36.29 -18.91 -6.33
N SER A 148 -35.75 -19.40 -5.20
CA SER A 148 -34.80 -20.51 -5.09
C SER A 148 -35.16 -21.79 -5.82
N ASP A 149 -36.45 -22.03 -6.08
CA ASP A 149 -36.96 -23.27 -6.70
C ASP A 149 -36.49 -23.47 -8.14
N THR A 150 -35.83 -22.46 -8.74
CA THR A 150 -35.30 -22.48 -10.11
C THR A 150 -33.77 -22.40 -10.18
N LEU A 151 -33.08 -22.26 -9.05
CA LEU A 151 -31.62 -22.07 -9.01
C LEU A 151 -30.90 -23.40 -8.76
N HIS A 152 -29.78 -23.59 -9.44
CA HIS A 152 -28.84 -24.66 -9.08
C HIS A 152 -28.22 -24.37 -7.71
N GLU A 153 -27.98 -25.42 -6.92
CA GLU A 153 -27.46 -25.33 -5.55
C GLU A 153 -26.16 -24.50 -5.45
N GLU A 154 -25.29 -24.59 -6.46
CA GLU A 154 -24.06 -23.79 -6.54
C GLU A 154 -24.33 -22.28 -6.74
N GLU A 155 -25.32 -21.91 -7.56
CA GLU A 155 -25.71 -20.52 -7.79
C GLU A 155 -26.35 -19.93 -6.53
N GLN A 156 -27.20 -20.70 -5.85
CA GLN A 156 -27.78 -20.31 -4.58
C GLN A 156 -26.70 -20.08 -3.50
N LEU A 157 -25.73 -20.99 -3.38
CA LEU A 157 -24.62 -20.83 -2.44
C LEU A 157 -23.74 -19.61 -2.77
N SER A 158 -23.50 -19.36 -4.05
CA SER A 158 -22.76 -18.18 -4.53
C SER A 158 -23.47 -16.88 -4.16
N LEU A 159 -24.78 -16.80 -4.40
CA LEU A 159 -25.60 -15.64 -4.06
C LEU A 159 -25.71 -15.42 -2.54
N LEU A 160 -25.84 -16.49 -1.75
CA LEU A 160 -25.82 -16.40 -0.28
C LEU A 160 -24.48 -15.85 0.23
N LYS A 161 -23.36 -16.32 -0.32
CA LYS A 161 -22.03 -15.78 0.02
C LYS A 161 -21.90 -14.31 -0.36
N LYS A 162 -22.42 -13.92 -1.53
CA LYS A 162 -22.42 -12.52 -2.00
C LYS A 162 -23.25 -11.64 -1.05
N LEU A 163 -24.48 -12.06 -0.71
CA LEU A 163 -25.36 -11.35 0.22
C LEU A 163 -24.70 -11.20 1.59
N HIS A 164 -24.13 -12.28 2.13
CA HIS A 164 -23.44 -12.26 3.41
C HIS A 164 -22.26 -11.28 3.42
N LYS A 165 -21.46 -11.28 2.34
CA LYS A 165 -20.36 -10.32 2.17
C LYS A 165 -20.85 -8.87 2.12
N MET A 166 -21.95 -8.60 1.40
CA MET A 166 -22.52 -7.25 1.34
C MET A 166 -22.98 -6.78 2.72
N LEU A 167 -23.69 -7.64 3.48
CA LEU A 167 -24.14 -7.32 4.84
C LEU A 167 -22.97 -7.11 5.81
N GLN A 168 -21.94 -7.95 5.74
CA GLN A 168 -20.71 -7.78 6.53
C GLN A 168 -20.00 -6.45 6.22
N ASN A 169 -19.88 -6.09 4.94
CA ASN A 169 -19.28 -4.82 4.54
C ASN A 169 -20.06 -3.62 5.09
N ARG A 170 -21.40 -3.68 5.10
CA ARG A 170 -22.24 -2.63 5.70
C ARG A 170 -22.02 -2.52 7.20
N GLN A 171 -22.01 -3.65 7.90
CA GLN A 171 -21.76 -3.68 9.35
C GLN A 171 -20.36 -3.14 9.69
N PHE A 172 -19.35 -3.54 8.92
CA PHE A 172 -17.99 -3.06 9.07
C PHE A 172 -17.89 -1.54 8.91
N LEU A 173 -18.50 -1.00 7.85
CA LEU A 173 -18.52 0.45 7.61
C LEU A 173 -19.22 1.20 8.75
N SER A 174 -20.40 0.72 9.18
CA SER A 174 -21.12 1.32 10.31
C SER A 174 -20.31 1.30 11.61
N GLN A 175 -19.60 0.21 11.88
CA GLN A 175 -18.72 0.11 13.03
C GLN A 175 -17.57 1.14 12.93
N LYS A 176 -16.93 1.26 11.76
CA LYS A 176 -15.83 2.21 11.56
C LYS A 176 -16.24 3.66 11.70
N VAL A 177 -17.40 4.04 11.17
CA VAL A 177 -17.91 5.41 11.36
C VAL A 177 -18.22 5.67 12.83
N SER A 178 -18.77 4.70 13.56
CA SER A 178 -18.99 4.79 15.01
C SER A 178 -17.67 4.96 15.80
N GLU A 179 -16.63 4.21 15.42
CA GLU A 179 -15.28 4.34 16.01
C GLU A 179 -14.72 5.77 15.81
N ILE A 180 -14.80 6.32 14.60
CA ILE A 180 -14.40 7.71 14.29
C ILE A 180 -15.16 8.71 15.17
N VAL A 181 -16.48 8.57 15.29
CA VAL A 181 -17.31 9.46 16.14
C VAL A 181 -16.89 9.37 17.60
N SER A 182 -16.60 8.17 18.10
CA SER A 182 -16.18 7.95 19.48
C SER A 182 -14.81 8.54 19.84
N LYS A 183 -13.92 8.69 18.85
CA LYS A 183 -12.62 9.36 19.03
C LYS A 183 -12.77 10.88 19.13
N ILE A 184 -13.75 11.45 18.42
CA ILE A 184 -13.99 12.89 18.43
C ILE A 184 -14.78 13.32 19.66
N TYR A 185 -15.81 12.57 20.05
CA TYR A 185 -16.68 12.92 21.17
C TYR A 185 -16.62 11.87 22.28
N SER A 186 -16.32 12.31 23.51
CA SER A 186 -16.34 11.43 24.69
C SER A 186 -17.76 11.27 25.28
N ASP A 187 -18.65 12.23 25.03
CA ASP A 187 -20.02 12.20 25.54
C ASP A 187 -20.96 11.42 24.62
N LYS A 188 -21.78 10.53 25.19
CA LYS A 188 -22.69 9.67 24.42
C LYS A 188 -23.81 10.44 23.72
N MET A 189 -24.27 11.55 24.29
CA MET A 189 -25.32 12.37 23.68
C MET A 189 -24.80 13.03 22.41
N ASP A 190 -23.56 13.55 22.44
CA ASP A 190 -22.91 14.08 21.25
C ASP A 190 -22.62 13.01 20.19
N GLN A 191 -22.20 11.80 20.60
CA GLN A 191 -22.02 10.68 19.66
C GLN A 191 -23.34 10.31 18.96
N THR A 192 -24.43 10.17 19.70
CA THR A 192 -25.76 9.87 19.16
C THR A 192 -26.27 10.99 18.26
N ASP A 193 -26.14 12.24 18.69
CA ASP A 193 -26.52 13.42 17.90
C ASP A 193 -25.82 13.46 16.54
N VAL A 194 -24.51 13.20 16.51
CA VAL A 194 -23.72 13.20 15.26
C VAL A 194 -24.01 11.99 14.38
N MET A 195 -24.35 10.84 14.95
CA MET A 195 -24.69 9.64 14.16
C MET A 195 -26.10 9.71 13.56
N GLU A 196 -27.07 10.25 14.30
CA GLU A 196 -28.50 10.13 13.96
C GLU A 196 -29.10 11.39 13.34
N ASN A 197 -28.66 12.59 13.72
CA ASN A 197 -29.23 13.82 13.16
C ASN A 197 -28.66 14.13 11.78
N GLN A 198 -29.36 14.95 11.01
CA GLN A 198 -28.89 15.39 9.68
C GLN A 198 -28.89 16.91 9.62
N TYR A 199 -27.72 17.50 9.85
CA TYR A 199 -27.57 18.95 9.82
C TYR A 199 -27.51 19.48 8.39
N LYS A 200 -27.94 20.73 8.21
CA LYS A 200 -27.86 21.40 6.92
C LYS A 200 -26.43 21.85 6.66
N LEU A 201 -25.85 21.42 5.53
CA LEU A 201 -24.51 21.80 5.12
C LEU A 201 -24.43 23.31 4.84
N LYS A 202 -23.59 24.01 5.60
CA LYS A 202 -23.24 25.43 5.44
C LYS A 202 -21.73 25.62 5.35
N ASN A 203 -20.96 24.74 6.00
CA ASN A 203 -19.50 24.76 6.01
C ASN A 203 -18.93 23.87 4.89
N PHE A 204 -19.06 24.36 3.65
CA PHE A 204 -18.59 23.65 2.46
C PHE A 204 -17.08 23.41 2.45
N GLU A 205 -16.28 24.34 2.99
CA GLU A 205 -14.82 24.22 3.03
C GLU A 205 -14.39 23.02 3.90
N CYS A 206 -14.90 22.93 5.13
CA CYS A 206 -14.65 21.78 6.00
C CYS A 206 -15.15 20.47 5.37
N TYR A 207 -16.38 20.48 4.84
CA TYR A 207 -16.98 19.28 4.30
C TYR A 207 -16.23 18.77 3.06
N ASP A 208 -15.84 19.64 2.14
CA ASP A 208 -15.09 19.23 0.95
C ASP A 208 -13.73 18.63 1.31
N GLU A 209 -13.02 19.21 2.29
CA GLU A 209 -11.72 18.70 2.76
C GLU A 209 -11.87 17.30 3.37
N VAL A 210 -12.78 17.16 4.35
CA VAL A 210 -12.99 15.91 5.09
C VAL A 210 -13.59 14.82 4.20
N ARG A 211 -14.56 15.16 3.32
CA ARG A 211 -15.14 14.21 2.36
C ARG A 211 -14.09 13.70 1.38
N THR A 212 -13.21 14.58 0.90
CA THR A 212 -12.13 14.19 -0.03
C THR A 212 -11.18 13.21 0.67
N PHE A 213 -10.75 13.52 1.89
CA PHE A 213 -9.95 12.60 2.70
C PHE A 213 -10.64 11.26 2.91
N PHE A 214 -11.92 11.27 3.31
CA PHE A 214 -12.69 10.05 3.53
C PHE A 214 -12.81 9.20 2.24
N ASN A 215 -13.02 9.83 1.09
CA ASN A 215 -13.09 9.14 -0.20
C ASN A 215 -11.76 8.48 -0.59
N ASP A 216 -10.66 9.23 -0.44
CA ASP A 216 -9.35 8.84 -0.93
C ASP A 216 -8.71 7.81 0.03
N GLU A 217 -8.69 8.14 1.32
CA GLU A 217 -7.96 7.39 2.35
C GLU A 217 -8.82 6.30 3.01
N CYS A 218 -10.12 6.53 3.22
CA CYS A 218 -10.99 5.55 3.88
C CYS A 218 -11.75 4.69 2.85
N PHE A 219 -12.93 5.14 2.40
CA PHE A 219 -13.84 4.40 1.55
C PHE A 219 -14.11 5.15 0.25
N SER A 220 -13.73 4.55 -0.88
CA SER A 220 -14.01 5.10 -2.21
C SER A 220 -15.53 5.22 -2.40
N LEU A 221 -16.06 6.45 -2.34
CA LEU A 221 -17.49 6.73 -2.45
C LEU A 221 -18.07 6.23 -3.78
N PRO A 222 -17.41 6.38 -4.95
CA PRO A 222 -17.93 5.84 -6.21
C PRO A 222 -18.00 4.32 -6.29
N LYS A 223 -17.27 3.60 -5.41
CA LYS A 223 -17.21 2.13 -5.40
C LYS A 223 -18.00 1.52 -4.25
N ASN A 224 -18.53 2.35 -3.35
CA ASN A 224 -19.24 1.91 -2.16
C ASN A 224 -20.45 2.82 -1.92
N GLU A 225 -21.56 2.51 -2.59
CA GLU A 225 -22.80 3.27 -2.50
C GLU A 225 -23.31 3.41 -1.05
N HIS A 226 -23.13 2.38 -0.21
CA HIS A 226 -23.53 2.42 1.19
C HIS A 226 -22.66 3.38 2.04
N ALA A 227 -21.44 3.72 1.60
CA ALA A 227 -20.65 4.74 2.28
C ALA A 227 -21.28 6.14 2.19
N LEU A 228 -22.11 6.37 1.16
CA LEU A 228 -22.84 7.63 1.00
C LEU A 228 -23.83 7.86 2.15
N ASP A 229 -24.38 6.80 2.74
CA ASP A 229 -25.31 6.86 3.89
C ASP A 229 -24.66 7.46 5.15
N PHE A 230 -23.34 7.61 5.19
CA PHE A 230 -22.61 8.19 6.33
C PHE A 230 -22.07 9.59 6.04
N MET A 231 -22.34 10.17 4.87
CA MET A 231 -21.84 11.51 4.54
C MET A 231 -22.44 12.60 5.42
N HIS A 232 -23.66 12.41 5.94
CA HIS A 232 -24.26 13.33 6.90
C HIS A 232 -23.47 13.42 8.20
N VAL A 233 -22.78 12.34 8.62
CA VAL A 233 -21.92 12.35 9.81
C VAL A 233 -20.76 13.35 9.63
N LEU A 234 -20.20 13.42 8.43
CA LEU A 234 -19.13 14.38 8.10
C LEU A 234 -19.65 15.81 8.09
N VAL A 235 -20.85 16.02 7.55
CA VAL A 235 -21.54 17.31 7.65
C VAL A 235 -21.74 17.70 9.12
N ASN A 236 -22.24 16.79 9.95
CA ASN A 236 -22.50 17.05 11.35
C ASN A 236 -21.22 17.44 12.11
N PHE A 237 -20.08 16.78 11.86
CA PHE A 237 -18.80 17.20 12.43
C PHE A 237 -18.46 18.65 12.07
N CYS A 238 -18.54 18.99 10.79
CA CYS A 238 -18.22 20.32 10.29
C CYS A 238 -19.16 21.41 10.83
N GLU A 239 -20.46 21.11 10.93
CA GLU A 239 -21.47 22.04 11.44
C GLU A 239 -21.42 22.19 12.96
N LYS A 240 -20.92 21.19 13.70
CA LYS A 240 -20.61 21.31 15.14
C LYS A 240 -19.27 22.03 15.40
N GLY A 241 -18.58 22.48 14.36
CA GLY A 241 -17.33 23.23 14.47
C GLY A 241 -16.11 22.38 14.84
N VAL A 242 -16.12 21.07 14.58
CA VAL A 242 -14.92 20.24 14.70
C VAL A 242 -13.97 20.62 13.57
N SER A 243 -12.68 20.80 13.88
CA SER A 243 -11.70 21.15 12.86
C SER A 243 -11.48 20.00 11.86
N PRO A 244 -11.30 20.29 10.55
CA PRO A 244 -11.01 19.27 9.54
C PRO A 244 -9.86 18.35 9.95
N TYR A 245 -8.77 18.94 10.47
CA TYR A 245 -7.61 18.19 10.99
C TYR A 245 -7.99 17.12 12.01
N ARG A 246 -8.82 17.47 13.01
CA ARG A 246 -9.22 16.51 14.06
C ARG A 246 -10.12 15.40 13.52
N ILE A 247 -10.94 15.71 12.51
CA ILE A 247 -11.80 14.72 11.87
C ILE A 247 -10.95 13.74 11.04
N MET A 248 -10.00 14.27 10.25
CA MET A 248 -9.09 13.46 9.45
C MET A 248 -8.14 12.60 10.31
N ASP A 249 -7.65 13.14 11.43
CA ASP A 249 -6.82 12.40 12.39
C ASP A 249 -7.56 11.18 12.98
N ALA A 250 -8.84 11.37 13.35
CA ALA A 250 -9.70 10.27 13.82
C ALA A 250 -9.94 9.21 12.74
N MET A 251 -9.99 9.61 11.46
CA MET A 251 -10.13 8.73 10.30
C MET A 251 -8.83 7.99 9.95
N GLU A 252 -7.66 8.63 10.12
CA GLU A 252 -6.36 8.08 9.75
C GLU A 252 -6.00 6.87 10.62
N GLU A 253 -6.23 6.93 11.94
CA GLU A 253 -5.98 5.81 12.86
C GLU A 253 -6.85 4.57 12.57
N ASP A 254 -8.02 4.73 11.94
CA ASP A 254 -8.86 3.59 11.54
C ASP A 254 -8.57 3.10 10.10
N SER A 255 -7.90 3.93 9.29
CA SER A 255 -7.45 3.56 7.94
C SER A 255 -6.30 2.54 7.94
N GLU A 256 -5.52 2.45 9.03
CA GLU A 256 -4.48 1.43 9.22
C GLU A 256 -5.04 0.00 9.28
N VAL A 257 -6.31 -0.17 9.68
CA VAL A 257 -7.01 -1.47 9.71
C VAL A 257 -7.53 -1.88 8.32
N LEU A 258 -7.65 -0.94 7.39
CA LEU A 258 -8.21 -1.11 6.05
C LEU A 258 -7.19 -1.54 4.98
N GLY A 259 -5.91 -1.68 5.32
CA GLY A 259 -4.88 -2.16 4.41
C GLY A 259 -4.60 -1.25 3.20
N LYS A 260 -4.97 0.04 3.28
CA LYS A 260 -4.53 1.05 2.31
C LYS A 260 -3.21 1.65 2.80
N PRO A 261 -2.19 1.81 1.93
CA PRO A 261 -0.94 2.46 2.30
C PRO A 261 -1.20 3.94 2.60
N SER A 262 -0.69 4.44 3.73
CA SER A 262 -0.72 5.87 4.00
C SER A 262 0.11 6.59 2.93
N ALA A 263 -0.51 7.50 2.19
CA ALA A 263 0.19 8.31 1.21
C ALA A 263 1.15 9.36 1.84
N GLY A 264 1.33 9.35 3.17
CA GLY A 264 2.02 10.41 3.92
C GLY A 264 3.42 10.07 4.47
N GLY A 265 3.77 8.80 4.63
CA GLY A 265 5.05 8.37 5.23
C GLY A 265 6.25 8.47 4.29
N LYS A 266 7.41 8.94 4.79
CA LYS A 266 8.68 8.87 4.06
C LYS A 266 9.24 7.46 4.12
N LEU A 267 9.94 7.07 3.07
CA LEU A 267 10.69 5.80 3.01
C LEU A 267 12.15 6.05 3.33
N TRP A 268 12.70 5.24 4.23
CA TRP A 268 14.09 5.24 4.67
C TRP A 268 14.71 3.86 4.43
N ALA A 269 16.00 3.84 4.08
CA ALA A 269 16.77 2.62 3.90
C ALA A 269 18.10 2.68 4.65
N VAL A 270 18.46 1.58 5.33
CA VAL A 270 19.79 1.36 5.94
C VAL A 270 20.38 0.09 5.34
N LEU A 271 21.50 0.23 4.63
CA LEU A 271 22.13 -0.84 3.85
C LEU A 271 23.54 -1.12 4.40
N VAL A 272 23.82 -2.35 4.80
CA VAL A 272 25.03 -2.70 5.57
C VAL A 272 25.74 -3.92 5.01
N ALA A 273 27.01 -3.75 4.62
CA ALA A 273 27.91 -4.85 4.31
C ALA A 273 28.81 -5.07 5.52
N GLY A 274 28.66 -6.21 6.18
CA GLY A 274 29.38 -6.52 7.42
C GLY A 274 30.84 -6.96 7.24
N SER A 275 31.32 -7.14 6.00
CA SER A 275 32.72 -7.53 5.78
C SER A 275 33.47 -6.68 4.77
N SER A 276 34.76 -6.98 4.73
CA SER A 276 35.79 -6.40 3.89
C SER A 276 36.52 -7.49 3.12
N THR A 277 37.50 -7.08 2.32
CA THR A 277 38.42 -7.88 1.50
C THR A 277 37.81 -8.44 0.21
N TRP A 278 38.71 -8.73 -0.73
CA TRP A 278 38.36 -9.20 -2.08
C TRP A 278 37.63 -10.56 -2.10
N ASP A 279 37.94 -11.47 -1.17
CA ASP A 279 37.27 -12.78 -1.10
C ASP A 279 35.80 -12.64 -0.62
N ASN A 280 35.43 -11.51 -0.02
CA ASN A 280 34.06 -11.16 0.38
C ASN A 280 33.43 -10.08 -0.52
N TYR A 281 33.91 -9.95 -1.76
CA TYR A 281 33.41 -8.98 -2.73
C TYR A 281 31.86 -8.90 -2.78
N ARG A 282 31.22 -10.06 -2.78
CA ARG A 282 29.76 -10.26 -2.89
C ARG A 282 28.92 -9.40 -1.95
N HIS A 283 29.29 -9.27 -0.68
CA HIS A 283 28.43 -8.57 0.29
C HIS A 283 28.35 -7.06 0.01
N GLN A 284 29.47 -6.43 -0.36
CA GLN A 284 29.44 -5.02 -0.76
C GLN A 284 28.82 -4.83 -2.15
N ALA A 285 28.96 -5.82 -3.04
CA ALA A 285 28.25 -5.82 -4.32
C ALA A 285 26.72 -5.88 -4.14
N ASP A 286 26.24 -6.68 -3.18
CA ASP A 286 24.83 -6.75 -2.82
C ASP A 286 24.32 -5.43 -2.23
N ILE A 287 25.09 -4.79 -1.36
CA ILE A 287 24.76 -3.46 -0.84
C ILE A 287 24.74 -2.38 -1.93
N CYS A 288 25.70 -2.44 -2.86
CA CYS A 288 25.70 -1.54 -4.00
C CYS A 288 24.47 -1.75 -4.89
N HIS A 289 24.09 -3.01 -5.15
CA HIS A 289 22.93 -3.34 -5.97
C HIS A 289 21.61 -2.93 -5.30
N SER A 290 21.42 -3.25 -4.02
CA SER A 290 20.25 -2.80 -3.26
C SER A 290 20.13 -1.27 -3.22
N TYR A 291 21.24 -0.51 -3.15
CA TYR A 291 21.20 0.95 -3.31
C TYR A 291 20.63 1.36 -4.68
N GLN A 292 21.04 0.71 -5.77
CA GLN A 292 20.52 1.01 -7.11
C GLN A 292 19.01 0.78 -7.19
N ILE A 293 18.49 -0.29 -6.58
CA ILE A 293 17.04 -0.57 -6.51
C ILE A 293 16.31 0.57 -5.81
N MET A 294 16.75 0.95 -4.61
CA MET A 294 16.15 2.03 -3.81
C MET A 294 16.17 3.36 -4.56
N LYS A 295 17.30 3.67 -5.21
CA LYS A 295 17.50 4.89 -5.99
C LYS A 295 16.60 4.95 -7.22
N ASN A 296 16.52 3.84 -7.97
CA ASN A 296 15.69 3.72 -9.17
C ASN A 296 14.21 3.88 -8.85
N HIS A 297 13.78 3.33 -7.71
CA HIS A 297 12.42 3.42 -7.18
C HIS A 297 12.16 4.68 -6.34
N GLY A 298 13.09 5.64 -6.35
CA GLY A 298 12.83 7.04 -5.99
C GLY A 298 13.04 7.40 -4.52
N ILE A 299 13.73 6.56 -3.73
CA ILE A 299 14.20 6.97 -2.41
C ILE A 299 15.42 7.90 -2.59
N PRO A 300 15.41 9.13 -2.06
CA PRO A 300 16.52 10.06 -2.22
C PRO A 300 17.69 9.71 -1.28
N ASP A 301 18.92 10.08 -1.66
CA ASP A 301 20.15 9.71 -0.92
C ASP A 301 20.17 10.25 0.53
N GLU A 302 19.43 11.32 0.81
CA GLU A 302 19.25 11.86 2.17
C GLU A 302 18.51 10.88 3.10
N ARG A 303 17.82 9.87 2.55
CA ARG A 303 17.09 8.82 3.28
C ARG A 303 17.64 7.41 3.06
N ILE A 304 18.77 7.28 2.36
CA ILE A 304 19.50 6.02 2.24
C ILE A 304 20.82 6.19 3.00
N ILE A 305 21.07 5.28 3.93
CA ILE A 305 22.27 5.26 4.77
C ILE A 305 23.06 4.00 4.44
N VAL A 306 24.30 4.16 3.97
CA VAL A 306 25.14 3.03 3.54
C VAL A 306 26.35 2.85 4.44
N LEU A 307 26.49 1.65 4.99
CA LEU A 307 27.65 1.21 5.76
C LEU A 307 28.35 0.09 5.00
N MET A 308 29.53 0.36 4.43
CA MET A 308 30.34 -0.65 3.74
C MET A 308 31.81 -0.25 3.73
N THR A 309 32.73 -1.21 3.85
CA THR A 309 34.16 -0.93 4.03
C THR A 309 34.75 -0.08 2.89
N ASP A 310 34.24 -0.22 1.66
CA ASP A 310 34.62 0.51 0.46
C ASP A 310 36.02 0.18 -0.08
N ASP A 311 36.45 -1.08 0.08
CA ASP A 311 37.78 -1.58 -0.27
C ASP A 311 37.83 -2.40 -1.57
N LEU A 312 36.76 -2.38 -2.39
CA LEU A 312 36.63 -3.17 -3.61
C LEU A 312 36.88 -2.38 -4.90
N ALA A 313 36.25 -1.21 -5.06
CA ALA A 313 36.24 -0.51 -6.34
C ALA A 313 37.65 -0.11 -6.80
N GLN A 314 38.53 0.29 -5.87
CA GLN A 314 39.93 0.66 -6.15
C GLN A 314 40.93 -0.43 -5.73
N ASN A 315 40.45 -1.65 -5.45
CA ASN A 315 41.32 -2.75 -5.07
C ASN A 315 42.29 -3.11 -6.19
N GLU A 316 43.55 -3.42 -5.87
CA GLU A 316 44.55 -3.84 -6.87
C GLU A 316 44.16 -5.12 -7.61
N GLN A 317 43.33 -5.96 -7.00
CA GLN A 317 42.80 -7.17 -7.61
C GLN A 317 41.62 -6.90 -8.56
N ASN A 318 41.08 -5.67 -8.60
CA ASN A 318 39.94 -5.35 -9.43
C ASN A 318 40.37 -5.14 -10.90
N PRO A 319 39.98 -6.03 -11.84
CA PRO A 319 40.32 -5.89 -13.25
C PRO A 319 39.59 -4.72 -13.92
N THR A 320 38.58 -4.14 -13.26
CA THR A 320 37.81 -2.98 -13.73
C THR A 320 37.77 -1.91 -12.62
N PRO A 321 38.85 -1.13 -12.44
CA PRO A 321 38.92 -0.12 -11.37
C PRO A 321 37.75 0.87 -11.43
N GLY A 322 37.16 1.14 -10.28
CA GLY A 322 35.99 2.01 -10.11
C GLY A 322 34.65 1.34 -10.39
N ILE A 323 34.62 0.05 -10.77
CA ILE A 323 33.40 -0.69 -11.12
C ILE A 323 33.21 -1.86 -10.16
N ILE A 324 31.97 -2.02 -9.67
CA ILE A 324 31.50 -3.22 -8.95
C ILE A 324 30.26 -3.73 -9.69
N ILE A 325 30.23 -5.03 -10.01
CA ILE A 325 29.07 -5.74 -10.58
C ILE A 325 28.55 -6.78 -9.58
N ASN A 326 27.26 -7.11 -9.61
CA ASN A 326 26.61 -8.11 -8.75
C ASN A 326 25.97 -9.29 -9.52
N HIS A 327 26.13 -9.31 -10.85
CA HIS A 327 25.73 -10.40 -11.74
C HIS A 327 26.79 -10.59 -12.82
N PRO A 328 27.05 -11.82 -13.33
CA PRO A 328 27.96 -12.04 -14.45
C PRO A 328 27.59 -11.20 -15.67
N ASN A 329 28.54 -10.43 -16.21
CA ASN A 329 28.30 -9.44 -17.27
C ASN A 329 27.23 -8.37 -16.93
N GLY A 330 26.95 -8.18 -15.65
CA GLY A 330 26.03 -7.16 -15.14
C GLY A 330 26.58 -5.75 -15.31
N LYS A 331 25.71 -4.76 -15.06
CA LYS A 331 26.10 -3.35 -15.06
C LYS A 331 26.83 -2.99 -13.77
N ASP A 332 27.53 -1.86 -13.81
CA ASP A 332 28.10 -1.24 -12.62
C ASP A 332 26.99 -0.86 -11.62
N VAL A 333 27.09 -1.41 -10.41
CA VAL A 333 26.22 -1.10 -9.26
C VAL A 333 26.88 -0.15 -8.26
N TYR A 334 28.17 0.18 -8.42
CA TYR A 334 28.91 1.03 -7.49
C TYR A 334 28.61 2.53 -7.64
N LYS A 335 28.34 2.96 -8.87
CA LYS A 335 28.20 4.38 -9.19
C LYS A 335 27.09 5.04 -8.38
N GLY A 336 27.46 6.12 -7.68
CA GLY A 336 26.54 6.97 -6.92
C GLY A 336 26.21 6.46 -5.52
N VAL A 337 26.67 5.27 -5.13
CA VAL A 337 26.45 4.71 -3.79
C VAL A 337 27.04 5.65 -2.72
N PRO A 338 26.24 6.13 -1.75
CA PRO A 338 26.71 6.94 -0.64
C PRO A 338 27.83 6.27 0.16
N LYS A 339 28.75 7.06 0.68
CA LYS A 339 29.87 6.62 1.53
C LYS A 339 29.64 7.10 2.96
N ASP A 340 28.50 6.72 3.54
CA ASP A 340 28.08 7.31 4.81
C ASP A 340 28.95 6.81 5.96
N TYR A 341 29.29 5.52 5.99
CA TYR A 341 30.27 4.94 6.89
C TYR A 341 31.13 3.93 6.13
N THR A 342 32.44 4.16 6.09
CA THR A 342 33.40 3.34 5.36
C THR A 342 34.62 2.99 6.22
N GLY A 343 35.40 1.99 5.81
CA GLY A 343 36.56 1.52 6.57
C GLY A 343 36.21 1.17 8.03
N GLU A 344 37.00 1.67 8.97
CA GLU A 344 36.84 1.45 10.41
C GLU A 344 35.52 2.02 10.99
N ALA A 345 34.79 2.84 10.24
CA ALA A 345 33.50 3.37 10.69
C ALA A 345 32.34 2.35 10.56
N VAL A 346 32.57 1.22 9.88
CA VAL A 346 31.57 0.14 9.74
C VAL A 346 31.61 -0.71 11.00
N THR A 347 30.86 -0.30 12.03
CA THR A 347 30.84 -0.99 13.33
C THR A 347 29.41 -1.25 13.83
N PRO A 348 29.20 -2.26 14.70
CA PRO A 348 27.91 -2.50 15.34
C PRO A 348 27.38 -1.27 16.08
N GLN A 349 28.26 -0.51 16.75
CA GLN A 349 27.89 0.65 17.55
C GLN A 349 27.37 1.79 16.66
N ASN A 350 28.03 2.04 15.53
CA ASN A 350 27.58 3.05 14.57
C ASN A 350 26.29 2.61 13.88
N PHE A 351 26.16 1.35 13.48
CA PHE A 351 24.92 0.82 12.91
C PHE A 351 23.74 0.97 13.87
N MET A 352 23.90 0.56 15.13
CA MET A 352 22.83 0.74 16.11
C MET A 352 22.55 2.21 16.42
N ALA A 353 23.55 3.10 16.41
CA ALA A 353 23.35 4.54 16.56
C ALA A 353 22.58 5.15 15.37
N VAL A 354 22.88 4.69 14.14
CA VAL A 354 22.13 5.05 12.93
C VAL A 354 20.67 4.68 13.08
N LEU A 355 20.37 3.44 13.52
CA LEU A 355 19.02 2.98 13.75
C LEU A 355 18.28 3.80 14.82
N ARG A 356 18.96 4.15 15.92
CA ARG A 356 18.39 4.99 17.00
C ARG A 356 18.28 6.47 16.66
N GLY A 357 18.73 6.91 15.49
CA GLY A 357 18.78 8.35 15.16
C GLY A 357 19.74 9.14 16.06
N ASP A 358 20.72 8.48 16.68
CA ASP A 358 21.61 9.08 17.66
C ASP A 358 22.78 9.80 16.98
N LYS A 359 22.52 11.05 16.58
CA LYS A 359 23.53 11.88 15.92
C LYS A 359 24.74 12.17 16.81
N GLN A 360 24.57 12.19 18.13
CA GLN A 360 25.66 12.48 19.05
C GLN A 360 26.66 11.32 19.13
N ALA A 361 26.16 10.08 19.12
CA ALA A 361 27.00 8.88 19.15
C ALA A 361 27.89 8.73 17.91
N VAL A 362 27.49 9.28 16.77
CA VAL A 362 28.26 9.23 15.50
C VAL A 362 28.95 10.55 15.15
N ALA A 363 29.04 11.51 16.09
CA ALA A 363 29.66 12.80 15.83
C ALA A 363 31.14 12.64 15.43
N GLY A 364 31.54 13.24 14.30
CA GLY A 364 32.89 13.11 13.74
C GLY A 364 33.18 11.78 13.06
N VAL A 365 32.19 10.89 12.88
CA VAL A 365 32.33 9.59 12.25
C VAL A 365 31.57 9.55 10.92
N GLY A 366 32.30 9.23 9.83
CA GLY A 366 31.72 9.12 8.50
C GLY A 366 30.99 10.41 8.06
N SER A 367 29.78 10.26 7.55
CA SER A 367 28.88 11.35 7.17
C SER A 367 28.03 11.90 8.32
N GLU A 368 28.05 11.25 9.48
CA GLU A 368 27.15 11.50 10.62
C GLU A 368 25.65 11.32 10.30
N LYS A 369 25.31 10.69 9.16
CA LYS A 369 23.93 10.47 8.73
C LYS A 369 23.30 9.34 9.54
N VAL A 370 22.23 9.66 10.26
CA VAL A 370 21.41 8.72 11.04
C VAL A 370 19.96 8.76 10.57
N LEU A 371 19.15 7.77 10.96
CA LEU A 371 17.71 7.81 10.70
C LEU A 371 17.07 9.04 11.35
N LYS A 372 16.17 9.68 10.60
CA LYS A 372 15.27 10.73 11.12
C LYS A 372 13.82 10.38 10.83
N SER A 373 13.54 9.08 10.80
CA SER A 373 12.22 8.52 10.56
C SER A 373 11.29 8.80 11.73
N GLY A 374 10.02 9.03 11.41
CA GLY A 374 8.96 9.29 12.39
C GLY A 374 7.89 8.19 12.42
N PRO A 375 6.82 8.39 13.21
CA PRO A 375 5.76 7.38 13.44
C PRO A 375 4.98 6.97 12.18
N LYS A 376 5.04 7.76 11.11
CA LYS A 376 4.36 7.47 9.83
C LYS A 376 5.31 6.91 8.76
N ASP A 377 6.63 6.93 9.02
CA ASP A 377 7.64 6.58 8.03
C ASP A 377 7.87 5.05 8.00
N HIS A 378 8.25 4.52 6.84
CA HIS A 378 8.69 3.13 6.74
C HIS A 378 10.20 3.04 6.67
N VAL A 379 10.76 2.05 7.37
CA VAL A 379 12.20 1.79 7.42
C VAL A 379 12.49 0.42 6.82
N PHE A 380 13.33 0.38 5.80
CA PHE A 380 13.89 -0.84 5.26
C PHE A 380 15.35 -0.99 5.73
N VAL A 381 15.69 -2.14 6.29
CA VAL A 381 17.05 -2.46 6.70
C VAL A 381 17.49 -3.71 5.96
N TYR A 382 18.62 -3.61 5.26
CA TYR A 382 19.23 -4.76 4.60
C TYR A 382 20.68 -4.92 5.08
N PHE A 383 20.98 -6.13 5.53
CA PHE A 383 22.31 -6.52 6.00
C PHE A 383 22.79 -7.73 5.19
N ALA A 384 24.05 -7.68 4.73
CA ALA A 384 24.71 -8.78 4.05
C ALA A 384 26.11 -9.02 4.62
N ASP A 385 26.33 -10.21 5.21
CA ASP A 385 27.66 -10.70 5.59
C ASP A 385 27.68 -12.18 6.03
N HIS A 386 28.70 -12.57 6.79
CA HIS A 386 28.77 -13.76 7.63
C HIS A 386 27.92 -13.63 8.90
N GLY A 387 27.52 -14.79 9.40
CA GLY A 387 26.83 -14.92 10.68
C GLY A 387 27.22 -16.20 11.41
N ALA A 388 26.71 -16.30 12.63
CA ALA A 388 26.75 -17.48 13.47
C ALA A 388 25.51 -17.45 14.39
N PRO A 389 25.20 -18.52 15.13
CA PRO A 389 24.05 -18.54 16.03
C PRO A 389 24.02 -17.33 16.99
N GLY A 390 23.02 -16.47 16.82
CA GLY A 390 22.75 -15.29 17.64
C GLY A 390 23.63 -14.07 17.36
N ILE A 391 24.45 -14.07 16.31
CA ILE A 391 25.31 -12.93 15.93
C ILE A 391 25.41 -12.72 14.40
N ILE A 392 25.58 -11.47 13.99
CA ILE A 392 26.04 -11.10 12.64
C ILE A 392 27.38 -10.37 12.71
N ALA A 393 28.26 -10.60 11.74
CA ALA A 393 29.62 -10.07 11.77
C ALA A 393 29.71 -8.62 11.24
N PHE A 394 30.65 -7.87 11.77
CA PHE A 394 31.16 -6.62 11.22
C PHE A 394 32.66 -6.82 10.94
N PRO A 395 33.35 -5.91 10.21
CA PRO A 395 34.70 -6.18 9.74
C PRO A 395 35.70 -6.51 10.87
N GLU A 396 35.51 -5.91 12.04
CA GLU A 396 36.40 -6.06 13.21
C GLU A 396 35.64 -6.33 14.54
N ASP A 397 34.32 -6.60 14.49
CA ASP A 397 33.46 -6.79 15.68
C ASP A 397 32.23 -7.64 15.32
N GLU A 398 31.35 -7.93 16.27
CA GLU A 398 30.09 -8.64 16.03
C GLU A 398 28.89 -7.94 16.67
N LEU A 399 27.71 -8.05 16.04
CA LEU A 399 26.45 -7.61 16.61
C LEU A 399 25.64 -8.80 17.12
N SER A 400 25.33 -8.80 18.41
CA SER A 400 24.44 -9.80 19.00
C SER A 400 22.97 -9.56 18.64
N ALA A 401 22.20 -10.64 18.49
CA ALA A 401 20.76 -10.60 18.33
C ALA A 401 20.07 -9.87 19.49
N SER A 402 20.62 -9.98 20.71
CA SER A 402 20.12 -9.28 21.89
C SER A 402 20.24 -7.76 21.76
N ASP A 403 21.39 -7.25 21.31
CA ASP A 403 21.62 -5.80 21.20
C ASP A 403 20.90 -5.19 20.01
N LEU A 404 20.76 -5.95 18.91
CA LEU A 404 19.87 -5.59 17.80
C LEU A 404 18.42 -5.49 18.29
N ASN A 405 17.92 -6.48 19.03
CA ASN A 405 16.55 -6.46 19.54
C ASN A 405 16.30 -5.32 20.54
N LYS A 406 17.27 -5.00 21.41
CA LYS A 406 17.19 -3.81 22.28
C LYS A 406 17.08 -2.53 21.46
N THR A 407 17.82 -2.43 20.36
CA THR A 407 17.78 -1.28 19.46
C THR A 407 16.44 -1.17 18.73
N ILE A 408 15.90 -2.29 18.24
CA ILE A 408 14.56 -2.34 17.62
C ILE A 408 13.48 -1.90 18.63
N ASN A 409 13.51 -2.42 19.85
CA ASN A 409 12.57 -2.02 20.91
C ASN A 409 12.69 -0.53 21.25
N TYR A 410 13.91 0.00 21.32
CA TYR A 410 14.11 1.44 21.49
C TYR A 410 13.44 2.24 20.37
N MET A 411 13.62 1.84 19.10
CA MET A 411 13.00 2.52 17.96
C MET A 411 11.48 2.49 18.04
N TYR A 412 10.90 1.36 18.45
CA TYR A 412 9.46 1.20 18.65
C TYR A 412 8.93 2.12 19.76
N GLU A 413 9.55 2.08 20.94
CA GLU A 413 9.17 2.90 22.10
C GLU A 413 9.27 4.40 21.81
N ASN A 414 10.23 4.80 20.97
CA ASN A 414 10.44 6.19 20.56
C ASN A 414 9.71 6.57 19.26
N LYS A 415 8.80 5.71 18.77
CA LYS A 415 7.95 5.97 17.59
C LYS A 415 8.75 6.37 16.34
N MET A 416 9.88 5.70 16.11
CA MET A 416 10.82 6.04 15.03
C MET A 416 10.41 5.45 13.68
N TYR A 417 9.32 4.69 13.60
CA TYR A 417 8.79 4.13 12.36
C TYR A 417 7.30 3.81 12.54
N GLY A 418 6.56 3.82 11.44
CA GLY A 418 5.22 3.22 11.34
C GLY A 418 5.29 1.73 11.10
N LYS A 419 6.11 1.31 10.11
CA LYS A 419 6.42 -0.10 9.79
C LYS A 419 7.91 -0.24 9.48
N MET A 420 8.51 -1.37 9.85
CA MET A 420 9.92 -1.65 9.57
C MET A 420 10.12 -3.06 9.00
N VAL A 421 11.00 -3.18 8.01
CA VAL A 421 11.34 -4.46 7.36
C VAL A 421 12.84 -4.72 7.44
N PHE A 422 13.21 -5.94 7.85
CA PHE A 422 14.59 -6.42 7.87
C PHE A 422 14.81 -7.54 6.87
N TYR A 423 15.77 -7.38 5.96
CA TYR A 423 16.30 -8.47 5.14
C TYR A 423 17.72 -8.79 5.64
N ILE A 424 17.99 -10.05 5.99
CA ILE A 424 19.32 -10.47 6.48
C ILE A 424 19.86 -11.61 5.63
N GLU A 425 20.92 -11.30 4.88
CA GLU A 425 21.82 -12.27 4.26
C GLU A 425 22.96 -12.59 5.22
N ALA A 426 22.85 -13.71 5.93
CA ALA A 426 23.94 -14.26 6.73
C ALA A 426 23.73 -15.76 7.03
N CYS A 427 24.83 -16.43 7.38
CA CYS A 427 24.79 -17.77 7.94
C CYS A 427 24.04 -17.74 9.28
N GLU A 428 23.21 -18.76 9.51
CA GLU A 428 22.38 -18.90 10.71
C GLU A 428 21.50 -17.67 11.01
N SER A 429 21.17 -16.87 9.99
CA SER A 429 20.47 -15.58 10.13
C SER A 429 19.10 -15.69 10.80
N GLY A 430 18.40 -16.83 10.68
CA GLY A 430 17.17 -17.08 11.42
C GLY A 430 17.31 -16.94 12.94
N SER A 431 18.50 -17.23 13.48
CA SER A 431 18.80 -17.11 14.92
C SER A 431 18.81 -15.67 15.43
N MET A 432 18.81 -14.67 14.55
CA MET A 432 18.71 -13.26 14.93
C MET A 432 17.31 -12.87 15.40
N PHE A 433 16.28 -13.64 15.01
CA PHE A 433 14.87 -13.30 15.26
C PHE A 433 14.06 -14.43 15.89
N GLU A 434 14.47 -15.69 15.70
CA GLU A 434 13.77 -16.85 16.27
C GLU A 434 13.66 -16.76 17.80
N ASN A 435 12.43 -16.73 18.31
CA ASN A 435 12.10 -16.52 19.73
C ASN A 435 12.62 -15.19 20.32
N ILE A 436 12.99 -14.21 19.48
CA ILE A 436 13.54 -12.91 19.90
C ILE A 436 12.66 -11.76 19.43
N LEU A 437 12.25 -11.75 18.17
CA LEU A 437 11.48 -10.65 17.57
C LEU A 437 9.98 -10.83 17.86
N PRO A 438 9.35 -9.90 18.60
CA PRO A 438 7.92 -9.98 18.85
C PRO A 438 7.09 -9.58 17.62
N ASP A 439 5.86 -10.07 17.54
CA ASP A 439 4.94 -9.89 16.40
C ASP A 439 4.03 -8.66 16.53
N ASN A 440 4.18 -7.87 17.60
CA ASN A 440 3.30 -6.76 17.96
C ASN A 440 3.99 -5.38 17.99
N ILE A 441 5.16 -5.26 17.35
CA ILE A 441 5.96 -4.02 17.30
C ILE A 441 6.14 -3.47 15.89
N ASN A 442 5.28 -3.87 14.95
CA ASN A 442 5.29 -3.40 13.57
C ASN A 442 6.62 -3.65 12.81
N VAL A 443 7.26 -4.80 13.06
CA VAL A 443 8.48 -5.24 12.37
C VAL A 443 8.24 -6.57 11.67
N TYR A 444 8.63 -6.65 10.39
CA TYR A 444 8.68 -7.90 9.63
C TYR A 444 10.12 -8.18 9.21
N ALA A 445 10.55 -9.42 9.31
CA ALA A 445 11.91 -9.80 8.91
C ALA A 445 11.90 -11.02 8.00
N THR A 446 12.83 -11.07 7.05
CA THR A 446 13.16 -12.28 6.29
C THR A 446 14.67 -12.55 6.37
N THR A 447 15.02 -13.84 6.37
CA THR A 447 16.41 -14.27 6.53
C THR A 447 16.80 -15.29 5.47
N ALA A 448 18.04 -15.23 5.00
CA ALA A 448 18.57 -16.11 3.96
C ALA A 448 18.60 -17.59 4.38
N ALA A 449 18.76 -17.86 5.68
CA ALA A 449 18.90 -19.19 6.25
C ALA A 449 18.07 -19.33 7.52
N ASN A 450 17.76 -20.57 7.91
CA ASN A 450 17.26 -20.86 9.25
C ASN A 450 18.38 -20.71 10.31
N ALA A 451 18.10 -21.00 11.59
CA ALA A 451 19.05 -20.81 12.68
C ALA A 451 20.21 -21.83 12.74
N GLU A 452 20.21 -22.87 11.90
CA GLU A 452 21.10 -24.02 12.00
C GLU A 452 21.97 -24.25 10.74
N GLU A 453 21.82 -23.41 9.72
CA GLU A 453 22.49 -23.60 8.43
C GLU A 453 23.17 -22.35 7.90
N SER A 454 24.06 -22.54 6.94
CA SER A 454 24.80 -21.46 6.27
C SER A 454 23.99 -20.86 5.12
N SER A 455 24.25 -19.59 4.80
CA SER A 455 23.91 -19.01 3.50
C SER A 455 24.97 -19.37 2.44
N TYR A 456 24.70 -19.03 1.17
CA TYR A 456 25.49 -19.45 0.01
C TYR A 456 25.83 -18.26 -0.89
N ALA A 457 27.09 -18.21 -1.32
CA ALA A 457 27.57 -17.32 -2.37
C ALA A 457 27.28 -17.92 -3.75
N ILE A 458 27.06 -17.06 -4.74
CA ILE A 458 26.82 -17.44 -6.14
C ILE A 458 27.61 -16.54 -7.10
N TYR A 459 27.60 -16.91 -8.38
CA TYR A 459 28.20 -16.15 -9.48
C TYR A 459 29.71 -15.99 -9.33
N PHE A 460 30.45 -17.08 -9.45
CA PHE A 460 31.92 -17.00 -9.52
C PHE A 460 32.34 -16.30 -10.83
N ASP A 461 33.08 -15.19 -10.72
CA ASP A 461 33.60 -14.46 -11.87
C ASP A 461 35.06 -14.86 -12.12
N GLU A 462 35.33 -15.52 -13.24
CA GLU A 462 36.67 -15.98 -13.60
C GLU A 462 37.69 -14.83 -13.81
N THR A 463 37.21 -13.62 -14.09
CA THR A 463 38.08 -12.45 -14.31
C THR A 463 38.51 -11.82 -12.98
N ARG A 464 37.56 -11.63 -12.05
CA ARG A 464 37.82 -11.12 -10.69
C ARG A 464 38.33 -12.18 -9.72
N GLU A 465 38.15 -13.46 -10.07
CA GLU A 465 38.49 -14.62 -9.25
C GLU A 465 37.87 -14.60 -7.85
N THR A 466 36.59 -14.18 -7.78
CA THR A 466 35.78 -14.09 -6.56
C THR A 466 34.30 -14.27 -6.92
N TYR A 467 33.43 -14.39 -5.91
CA TYR A 467 31.97 -14.49 -6.08
C TYR A 467 31.34 -13.09 -6.11
N LEU A 468 30.36 -12.87 -6.99
CA LEU A 468 29.78 -11.55 -7.24
C LEU A 468 28.57 -11.22 -6.36
N GLY A 469 27.87 -12.21 -5.80
CA GLY A 469 26.69 -12.00 -4.97
C GLY A 469 26.37 -13.20 -4.09
N ASP A 470 25.38 -13.05 -3.23
CA ASP A 470 24.86 -14.12 -2.37
C ASP A 470 23.46 -14.59 -2.82
N SER A 471 23.15 -15.87 -2.65
CA SER A 471 21.99 -16.53 -3.27
C SER A 471 20.68 -15.84 -2.89
N TYR A 472 20.38 -15.70 -1.61
CA TYR A 472 19.15 -15.03 -1.16
C TYR A 472 19.10 -13.58 -1.63
N SER A 473 20.23 -12.89 -1.52
CA SER A 473 20.39 -11.48 -1.86
C SER A 473 20.07 -11.19 -3.32
N VAL A 474 20.74 -11.90 -4.22
CA VAL A 474 20.50 -11.78 -5.65
C VAL A 474 19.05 -12.10 -6.00
N HIS A 475 18.46 -13.15 -5.44
CA HIS A 475 17.09 -13.52 -5.78
C HIS A 475 16.08 -12.43 -5.42
N TRP A 476 16.17 -11.78 -4.25
CA TRP A 476 15.23 -10.69 -3.93
C TRP A 476 15.53 -9.42 -4.72
N MET A 477 16.81 -9.14 -5.01
CA MET A 477 17.21 -7.95 -5.76
C MET A 477 16.80 -8.04 -7.23
N GLU A 478 17.10 -9.15 -7.91
CA GLU A 478 16.73 -9.37 -9.31
C GLU A 478 15.22 -9.51 -9.51
N ASP A 479 14.51 -9.96 -8.48
CA ASP A 479 13.06 -9.90 -8.42
C ASP A 479 12.55 -8.46 -8.34
N SER A 480 13.12 -7.65 -7.45
CA SER A 480 12.75 -6.23 -7.32
C SER A 480 13.12 -5.39 -8.55
N ASP A 481 14.16 -5.80 -9.28
CA ASP A 481 14.60 -5.18 -10.54
C ASP A 481 13.61 -5.45 -11.69
N LYS A 482 13.01 -6.65 -11.75
CA LYS A 482 12.14 -7.06 -12.86
C LYS A 482 10.64 -6.77 -12.61
N GLU A 483 10.20 -6.76 -11.35
CA GLU A 483 8.78 -6.69 -10.98
C GLU A 483 8.24 -5.26 -10.86
N VAL A 484 6.91 -5.13 -10.85
CA VAL A 484 6.24 -3.87 -10.54
C VAL A 484 5.96 -3.81 -9.03
N LEU A 485 6.83 -3.13 -8.27
CA LEU A 485 6.82 -3.12 -6.80
C LEU A 485 5.52 -2.61 -6.15
N THR A 486 4.68 -1.87 -6.89
CA THR A 486 3.36 -1.40 -6.43
C THR A 486 2.25 -2.46 -6.57
N LYS A 487 2.56 -3.61 -7.17
CA LYS A 487 1.65 -4.74 -7.33
C LYS A 487 2.11 -5.95 -6.55
N GLU A 488 3.43 -6.13 -6.44
CA GLU A 488 4.01 -7.19 -5.66
C GLU A 488 3.90 -6.90 -4.15
N THR A 489 3.60 -7.94 -3.36
CA THR A 489 3.60 -7.86 -1.89
C THR A 489 4.89 -8.46 -1.34
N LEU A 490 5.31 -8.04 -0.15
CA LEU A 490 6.46 -8.64 0.54
C LEU A 490 6.30 -10.16 0.69
N GLN A 491 5.09 -10.65 0.91
CA GLN A 491 4.77 -12.08 0.98
C GLN A 491 4.96 -12.79 -0.36
N SER A 492 4.62 -12.14 -1.47
CA SER A 492 4.86 -12.67 -2.82
C SER A 492 6.36 -12.78 -3.08
N GLN A 493 7.10 -11.71 -2.83
CA GLN A 493 8.56 -11.68 -2.96
C GLN A 493 9.21 -12.75 -2.08
N PHE A 494 8.84 -12.86 -0.80
CA PHE A 494 9.31 -13.92 0.10
C PHE A 494 9.09 -15.32 -0.48
N LYS A 495 7.91 -15.60 -1.04
CA LYS A 495 7.60 -16.92 -1.63
C LYS A 495 8.44 -17.20 -2.88
N ILE A 496 8.73 -16.18 -3.69
CA ILE A 496 9.61 -16.30 -4.85
C ILE A 496 11.03 -16.58 -4.37
N VAL A 497 11.57 -15.73 -3.50
CA VAL A 497 12.93 -15.85 -2.97
C VAL A 497 13.14 -17.17 -2.24
N LYS A 498 12.18 -17.62 -1.43
CA LYS A 498 12.21 -18.93 -0.76
C LYS A 498 12.19 -20.11 -1.72
N LYS A 499 11.55 -19.95 -2.89
CA LYS A 499 11.50 -21.00 -3.92
C LYS A 499 12.79 -21.03 -4.74
N GLU A 500 13.38 -19.87 -5.02
CA GLU A 500 14.56 -19.75 -5.88
C GLU A 500 15.88 -19.96 -5.12
N THR A 501 15.93 -19.60 -3.84
CA THR A 501 17.05 -19.91 -2.93
C THR A 501 16.94 -21.37 -2.49
N THR A 502 17.55 -22.28 -3.23
CA THR A 502 17.39 -23.73 -2.98
C THR A 502 18.39 -24.33 -2.01
N GLU A 503 19.45 -23.59 -1.68
CA GLU A 503 20.59 -24.07 -0.91
C GLU A 503 20.41 -23.92 0.61
N SER A 504 19.44 -23.09 1.02
CA SER A 504 19.06 -22.80 2.41
C SER A 504 17.55 -22.58 2.54
N HIS A 505 17.05 -22.51 3.77
CA HIS A 505 15.65 -22.33 4.10
C HIS A 505 15.38 -20.88 4.48
N VAL A 506 14.94 -20.08 3.51
CA VAL A 506 14.50 -18.70 3.76
C VAL A 506 13.34 -18.68 4.78
N GLN A 507 13.48 -17.87 5.83
CA GLN A 507 12.50 -17.74 6.93
C GLN A 507 11.88 -16.33 6.96
N GLU A 508 10.73 -16.22 7.62
CA GLU A 508 10.07 -14.95 7.92
C GLU A 508 9.67 -14.88 9.41
N TYR A 509 9.77 -13.69 10.02
CA TYR A 509 9.55 -13.45 11.45
C TYR A 509 8.83 -12.11 11.70
N GLY A 510 8.28 -11.96 12.92
CA GLY A 510 7.63 -10.73 13.37
C GLY A 510 6.17 -10.62 12.93
N ASP A 511 5.72 -9.40 12.64
CA ASP A 511 4.35 -9.09 12.29
C ASP A 511 4.03 -9.47 10.82
N MET A 512 3.40 -10.63 10.65
CA MET A 512 3.00 -11.15 9.33
C MET A 512 1.92 -10.30 8.63
N SER A 513 1.29 -9.34 9.31
CA SER A 513 0.37 -8.41 8.64
C SER A 513 1.10 -7.50 7.65
N ILE A 514 2.36 -7.16 7.95
CA ILE A 514 3.23 -6.33 7.10
C ILE A 514 3.61 -7.07 5.82
N ALA A 515 3.73 -8.39 5.85
CA ALA A 515 4.02 -9.19 4.65
C ALA A 515 2.97 -8.97 3.53
N LYS A 516 1.76 -8.53 3.88
CA LYS A 516 0.70 -8.23 2.89
C LYS A 516 0.87 -6.87 2.20
N MET A 517 1.75 -6.01 2.72
CA MET A 517 2.04 -4.70 2.13
C MET A 517 2.84 -4.86 0.85
N HIS A 518 2.75 -3.85 -0.02
CA HIS A 518 3.49 -3.82 -1.27
C HIS A 518 4.99 -3.60 -1.06
N VAL A 519 5.82 -4.21 -1.90
CA VAL A 519 7.29 -4.03 -1.84
C VAL A 519 7.67 -2.55 -1.99
N SER A 520 6.91 -1.81 -2.81
CA SER A 520 7.08 -0.36 -3.00
C SER A 520 6.94 0.48 -1.73
N GLU A 521 6.28 -0.02 -0.69
CA GLU A 521 6.15 0.65 0.60
C GLU A 521 7.43 0.61 1.43
N PHE A 522 8.47 -0.12 0.98
CA PHE A 522 9.76 -0.21 1.66
C PHE A 522 10.92 0.06 0.70
N GLN A 523 10.80 -0.37 -0.56
CA GLN A 523 11.87 -0.26 -1.55
C GLN A 523 11.72 0.94 -2.51
N GLY A 524 10.58 1.64 -2.47
CA GLY A 524 10.35 2.85 -3.26
C GLY A 524 9.08 2.79 -4.11
N ARG A 525 8.40 3.93 -4.23
CA ARG A 525 7.08 4.05 -4.90
C ARG A 525 7.16 4.51 -6.35
N LYS A 526 8.33 4.99 -6.81
CA LYS A 526 8.50 5.46 -8.18
C LYS A 526 8.54 4.26 -9.11
N LYS A 527 7.73 4.31 -10.17
CA LYS A 527 7.82 3.32 -11.25
C LYS A 527 9.22 3.37 -11.89
N SER A 528 9.88 2.22 -11.94
CA SER A 528 11.12 1.99 -12.70
C SER A 528 10.85 1.12 -13.94
N GLU A 529 11.75 1.18 -14.92
CA GLU A 529 11.75 0.23 -16.03
C GLU A 529 12.32 -1.12 -15.55
N PRO A 530 11.68 -2.25 -15.90
CA PRO A 530 12.18 -3.57 -15.52
C PRO A 530 13.60 -3.84 -16.02
N ILE A 531 14.46 -4.32 -15.14
CA ILE A 531 15.79 -4.83 -15.44
C ILE A 531 15.71 -6.35 -15.40
N VAL A 532 16.00 -7.00 -16.53
CA VAL A 532 16.05 -8.46 -16.61
C VAL A 532 17.47 -8.85 -16.97
N VAL A 533 18.12 -9.60 -16.10
CA VAL A 533 19.45 -10.16 -16.34
C VAL A 533 19.36 -11.57 -16.96
N PRO A 534 20.35 -11.98 -17.77
CA PRO A 534 20.36 -13.32 -18.37
C PRO A 534 20.53 -14.40 -17.31
N LYS A 535 19.85 -15.54 -17.45
CA LYS A 535 20.12 -16.70 -16.60
C LYS A 535 21.53 -17.23 -16.84
N VAL A 536 22.26 -17.43 -15.75
CA VAL A 536 23.62 -17.98 -15.71
C VAL A 536 23.70 -19.10 -14.69
N GLU A 537 24.76 -19.90 -14.73
CA GLU A 537 25.02 -20.91 -13.71
C GLU A 537 25.35 -20.22 -12.37
N TYR A 538 24.76 -20.71 -11.29
CA TYR A 538 24.89 -20.07 -9.98
C TYR A 538 26.22 -20.37 -9.28
N ASP A 539 26.88 -21.50 -9.59
CA ASP A 539 28.13 -21.91 -8.91
C ASP A 539 28.01 -21.89 -7.38
N ALA A 540 26.85 -22.27 -6.82
CA ALA A 540 26.55 -22.01 -5.42
C ALA A 540 27.53 -22.69 -4.45
N VAL A 541 28.11 -21.90 -3.55
CA VAL A 541 29.08 -22.36 -2.55
C VAL A 541 28.71 -21.83 -1.19
N ARG A 542 28.74 -22.72 -0.19
CA ARG A 542 28.50 -22.36 1.20
C ARG A 542 29.41 -21.20 1.60
N SER A 543 28.88 -20.13 2.19
CA SER A 543 29.61 -18.89 2.46
C SER A 543 30.96 -19.13 3.17
N ARG A 544 30.99 -20.01 4.19
CA ARG A 544 32.23 -20.36 4.91
C ARG A 544 33.28 -21.05 4.04
N ASP A 545 32.88 -21.72 2.96
CA ASP A 545 33.73 -22.46 2.02
C ASP A 545 34.26 -21.63 0.85
N VAL A 546 33.75 -20.41 0.66
CA VAL A 546 34.16 -19.50 -0.43
C VAL A 546 35.68 -19.33 -0.53
N PRO A 547 36.44 -19.00 0.55
CA PRO A 547 37.88 -18.81 0.42
C PRO A 547 38.63 -20.09 0.00
N ILE A 548 38.13 -21.26 0.40
CA ILE A 548 38.72 -22.54 -0.02
C ILE A 548 38.43 -22.79 -1.50
N GLU A 549 37.21 -22.53 -1.94
CA GLU A 549 36.82 -22.76 -3.32
C GLU A 549 37.52 -21.80 -4.28
N ILE A 550 37.70 -20.54 -3.91
CA ILE A 550 38.53 -19.58 -4.66
C ILE A 550 39.94 -20.13 -4.85
N VAL A 551 40.60 -20.61 -3.78
CA VAL A 551 41.96 -21.15 -3.87
C VAL A 551 42.02 -22.42 -4.74
N LYS A 552 41.02 -23.30 -4.66
CA LYS A 552 40.94 -24.48 -5.54
C LYS A 552 40.78 -24.10 -7.01
N ARG A 553 39.88 -23.17 -7.32
CA ARG A 553 39.66 -22.69 -8.70
C ARG A 553 40.93 -22.07 -9.26
N LYS A 554 41.62 -21.21 -8.50
CA LYS A 554 42.93 -20.66 -8.87
C LYS A 554 43.98 -21.77 -9.09
N TYR A 555 44.00 -22.80 -8.24
CA TYR A 555 44.93 -23.93 -8.41
C TYR A 555 44.70 -24.68 -9.72
N TYR A 556 43.44 -24.98 -10.07
CA TYR A 556 43.11 -25.68 -11.31
C TYR A 556 43.30 -24.81 -12.57
N LYS A 557 43.16 -23.49 -12.46
CA LYS A 557 43.40 -22.52 -13.54
C LYS A 557 44.89 -22.25 -13.79
N SER A 558 45.74 -22.41 -12.76
CA SER A 558 47.17 -22.13 -12.86
C SER A 558 47.89 -23.09 -13.80
N ASN A 559 48.77 -22.52 -14.64
CA ASN A 559 49.58 -23.26 -15.61
C ASN A 559 51.05 -23.43 -15.19
N THR A 560 51.43 -23.00 -13.98
CA THR A 560 52.82 -23.08 -13.51
C THR A 560 52.94 -23.93 -12.25
N VAL A 561 53.97 -24.76 -12.20
CA VAL A 561 54.24 -25.64 -11.04
C VAL A 561 54.50 -24.83 -9.77
N GLU A 562 55.14 -23.67 -9.90
CA GLU A 562 55.46 -22.78 -8.78
C GLU A 562 54.18 -22.23 -8.12
N GLU A 563 53.28 -21.66 -8.92
CA GLU A 563 52.01 -21.12 -8.44
C GLU A 563 51.08 -22.22 -7.90
N GLN A 564 50.96 -23.35 -8.61
CA GLN A 564 50.23 -24.52 -8.11
C GLN A 564 50.78 -25.00 -6.76
N THR A 565 52.10 -25.02 -6.58
CA THR A 565 52.72 -25.41 -5.30
C THR A 565 52.39 -24.40 -4.19
N ALA A 566 52.43 -23.10 -4.48
CA ALA A 566 52.08 -22.05 -3.53
C ALA A 566 50.60 -22.12 -3.11
N LEU A 567 49.69 -22.29 -4.07
CA LEU A 567 48.25 -22.42 -3.86
C LEU A 567 47.91 -23.70 -3.08
N LEU A 568 48.53 -24.83 -3.41
CA LEU A 568 48.36 -26.08 -2.68
C LEU A 568 48.84 -25.97 -1.23
N LYS A 569 49.95 -25.25 -0.98
CA LYS A 569 50.43 -24.96 0.38
C LYS A 569 49.43 -24.08 1.14
N LYS A 570 48.83 -23.06 0.50
CA LYS A 570 47.78 -22.21 1.08
C LYS A 570 46.54 -23.05 1.42
N LEU A 571 46.05 -23.85 0.48
CA LEU A 571 44.90 -24.75 0.66
C LEU A 571 45.13 -25.72 1.82
N ASN A 572 46.28 -26.39 1.87
CA ASN A 572 46.64 -27.31 2.94
C ASN A 572 46.76 -26.61 4.30
N LYS A 573 47.17 -25.34 4.35
CA LYS A 573 47.16 -24.55 5.59
C LYS A 573 45.74 -24.28 6.06
N MET A 574 44.84 -23.85 5.17
CA MET A 574 43.43 -23.57 5.50
C MET A 574 42.71 -24.83 6.01
N LEU A 575 42.88 -25.97 5.33
CA LEU A 575 42.29 -27.25 5.74
C LEU A 575 42.82 -27.73 7.09
N ARG A 576 44.13 -27.58 7.34
CA ARG A 576 44.73 -27.92 8.64
C ARG A 576 44.19 -27.04 9.77
N ASN A 577 44.05 -25.73 9.54
CA ASN A 577 43.50 -24.81 10.54
C ASN A 577 42.05 -25.17 10.90
N ARG A 578 41.21 -25.50 9.91
CA ARG A 578 39.84 -25.97 10.16
C ARG A 578 39.80 -27.27 10.97
N LYS A 579 40.63 -28.25 10.60
CA LYS A 579 40.73 -29.51 11.34
C LYS A 579 41.20 -29.29 12.78
N PHE A 580 42.19 -28.43 12.97
CA PHE A 580 42.69 -28.06 14.29
C PHE A 580 41.61 -27.40 15.15
N LEU A 581 40.87 -26.44 14.60
CA LEU A 581 39.77 -25.77 15.32
C LEU A 581 38.67 -26.77 15.70
N ALA A 582 38.24 -27.62 14.76
CA ALA A 582 37.23 -28.64 15.01
C ALA A 582 37.65 -29.61 16.12
N GLN A 583 38.91 -30.06 16.11
CA GLN A 583 39.46 -30.91 17.18
C GLN A 583 39.46 -30.22 18.54
N LYS A 584 39.88 -28.95 18.59
CA LYS A 584 39.93 -28.20 19.85
C LYS A 584 38.55 -27.99 20.49
N VAL A 585 37.53 -27.71 19.68
CA VAL A 585 36.15 -27.57 20.17
C VAL A 585 35.58 -28.90 20.65
N THR A 586 35.95 -30.03 20.05
CA THR A 586 35.50 -31.36 20.53
C THR A 586 36.23 -31.85 21.79
N GLU A 587 37.39 -31.26 22.12
CA GLU A 587 38.18 -31.60 23.31
C GLU A 587 37.74 -30.79 24.56
N SER A 588 37.07 -29.66 24.38
CA SER A 588 36.52 -28.77 25.43
C SER A 588 35.11 -29.16 25.81
#